data_AF-A0AAE6V2Z0-F1
#
_entry.id   AF-A0AAE6V2Z0-F1
#
_cell.length_a   1.000
_cell.length_b   1.000
_cell.length_c   1.000
_cell.angle_alpha   90.00
_cell.angle_beta   90.00
_cell.angle_gamma   90.00
#
_symmetry.space_group_name_H-M   'P 1'
#
loop_
_entity.id
_entity.type
_entity.pdbx_description
1 polymer ?
#
loop_
_entity_poly.entity_id
_entity_poly.type
_entity_poly.pdbx_seq_one_letter_code
_entity_poly.pdbx_strand_id
1 'polypeptide(L)'
;MNSPLSAIVVMGVAGCGKSCIGAAIAARSGGRLIEGDAFHPAENIRKMSAGIPLDDGDRAGWLVRLGQELQATTQAGERPILTCSALKRRYRDTLRDAMPGLVFVFLELSPAEAEKRVRARPGHFMPASLIDSQFAALESPRGEPLTLPLDATQPVEALAEAVDRWLKACGELGLAQTA
;
A
#
# COMPACT_ATOMS: atom_id res chain seq x y z
N MET A 1 -17.77 -14.56 17.16
CA MET A 1 -18.06 -13.91 15.86
C MET A 1 -16.71 -13.45 15.34
N ASN A 2 -16.19 -14.11 14.29
CA ASN A 2 -14.86 -13.84 13.76
C ASN A 2 -14.74 -12.35 13.41
N SER A 3 -13.78 -11.64 14.01
CA SER A 3 -13.40 -10.31 13.54
C SER A 3 -13.15 -10.39 12.02
N PRO A 4 -13.68 -9.44 11.23
CA PRO A 4 -13.55 -9.51 9.78
C PRO A 4 -12.07 -9.57 9.40
N LEU A 5 -11.73 -10.37 8.40
CA LEU A 5 -10.38 -10.43 7.86
C LEU A 5 -10.03 -9.03 7.32
N SER A 6 -9.34 -8.22 8.12
CA SER A 6 -8.96 -6.87 7.73
C SER A 6 -8.05 -6.93 6.51
N ALA A 7 -8.52 -6.37 5.39
CA ALA A 7 -7.71 -6.09 4.23
C ALA A 7 -6.56 -5.14 4.60
N ILE A 8 -5.41 -5.31 3.97
CA ILE A 8 -4.22 -4.50 4.24
C ILE A 8 -3.72 -3.89 2.94
N VAL A 9 -3.47 -2.58 2.94
CA VAL A 9 -2.73 -1.89 1.88
C VAL A 9 -1.33 -1.56 2.37
N VAL A 10 -0.31 -2.08 1.71
CA VAL A 10 1.08 -1.67 1.89
C VAL A 10 1.36 -0.52 0.93
N MET A 11 1.54 0.68 1.49
CA MET A 11 1.66 1.92 0.75
C MET A 11 2.99 2.64 0.92
N GLY A 12 3.25 3.59 0.04
CA GLY A 12 4.49 4.39 0.01
C GLY A 12 5.00 4.60 -1.41
N VAL A 13 6.03 5.43 -1.53
CA VAL A 13 6.67 5.77 -2.81
C VAL A 13 7.33 4.55 -3.48
N ALA A 14 7.67 4.65 -4.76
CA ALA A 14 8.48 3.66 -5.44
C ALA A 14 9.83 3.48 -4.73
N GLY A 15 10.34 2.25 -4.70
CA GLY A 15 11.59 1.92 -4.00
C GLY A 15 11.46 1.73 -2.48
N CYS A 16 10.30 2.00 -1.86
CA CYS A 16 10.13 1.78 -0.42
C CYS A 16 9.97 0.31 0.00
N GLY A 17 9.80 -0.62 -0.96
CA GLY A 17 9.77 -2.06 -0.68
C GLY A 17 8.38 -2.69 -0.51
N LYS A 18 7.31 -2.03 -0.98
CA LYS A 18 5.91 -2.51 -0.88
C LYS A 18 5.74 -3.99 -1.22
N SER A 19 6.22 -4.46 -2.37
CA SER A 19 6.09 -5.85 -2.80
C SER A 19 6.80 -6.84 -1.88
N CYS A 20 8.04 -6.54 -1.46
CA CYS A 20 8.80 -7.40 -0.55
C CYS A 20 8.12 -7.51 0.82
N ILE A 21 7.70 -6.38 1.38
CA ILE A 21 7.05 -6.33 2.70
C ILE A 21 5.63 -6.90 2.63
N GLY A 22 4.89 -6.64 1.56
CA GLY A 22 3.58 -7.23 1.30
C GLY A 22 3.65 -8.76 1.21
N ALA A 23 4.65 -9.30 0.50
CA ALA A 23 4.89 -10.74 0.45
C ALA A 23 5.20 -11.33 1.84
N ALA A 24 6.05 -10.66 2.63
CA ALA A 24 6.38 -11.09 3.97
C ALA A 24 5.16 -11.06 4.92
N ILE A 25 4.33 -10.02 4.84
CA ILE A 25 3.07 -9.94 5.60
C ILE A 25 2.12 -11.06 5.18
N ALA A 26 1.93 -11.28 3.87
CA ALA A 26 1.07 -12.32 3.33
C ALA A 26 1.49 -13.71 3.80
N ALA A 27 2.78 -14.03 3.72
CA ALA A 27 3.33 -15.30 4.19
C ALA A 27 3.10 -15.53 5.70
N ARG A 28 3.19 -14.47 6.52
CA ARG A 28 2.97 -14.57 7.97
C ARG A 28 1.49 -14.65 8.36
N SER A 29 0.61 -13.95 7.66
CA SER A 29 -0.81 -13.87 8.00
C SER A 29 -1.68 -14.90 7.28
N GLY A 30 -1.12 -15.71 6.38
CA GLY A 30 -1.89 -16.55 5.45
C GLY A 30 -2.74 -15.72 4.48
N GLY A 31 -2.29 -14.52 4.14
CA GLY A 31 -2.99 -13.60 3.23
C GLY A 31 -2.61 -13.81 1.77
N ARG A 32 -3.36 -13.18 0.87
CA ARG A 32 -3.10 -13.18 -0.57
C ARG A 32 -2.50 -11.86 -1.00
N LEU A 33 -1.28 -11.90 -1.54
CA LEU A 33 -0.63 -10.73 -2.12
C LEU A 33 -1.32 -10.33 -3.43
N ILE A 34 -1.61 -9.05 -3.57
CA ILE A 34 -2.17 -8.42 -4.78
C ILE A 34 -1.22 -7.29 -5.19
N GLU A 35 -0.60 -7.41 -6.35
CA GLU A 35 0.27 -6.35 -6.89
C GLU A 35 -0.57 -5.27 -7.59
N GLY A 36 -0.77 -4.12 -6.94
CA GLY A 36 -1.68 -3.09 -7.46
C GLY A 36 -1.25 -2.51 -8.80
N ASP A 37 0.05 -2.48 -9.08
CA ASP A 37 0.60 -2.00 -10.35
C ASP A 37 0.16 -2.87 -11.54
N ALA A 38 -0.18 -4.15 -11.32
CA ALA A 38 -0.67 -5.07 -12.36
C ALA A 38 -2.08 -4.68 -12.88
N PHE A 39 -2.80 -3.82 -12.17
CA PHE A 39 -4.15 -3.38 -12.52
C PHE A 39 -4.17 -2.03 -13.23
N HIS A 40 -3.00 -1.44 -13.52
CA HIS A 40 -2.96 -0.21 -14.31
C HIS A 40 -3.42 -0.47 -15.76
N PRO A 41 -4.24 0.43 -16.33
CA PRO A 41 -4.55 0.36 -17.76
C PRO A 41 -3.29 0.60 -18.59
N ALA A 42 -3.28 0.09 -19.83
CA ALA A 42 -2.14 0.20 -20.72
C ALA A 42 -1.69 1.66 -20.95
N GLU A 43 -2.61 2.62 -20.92
CA GLU A 43 -2.29 4.05 -21.03
C GLU A 43 -1.43 4.55 -19.86
N ASN A 44 -1.79 4.17 -18.62
CA ASN A 44 -1.02 4.55 -17.44
C ASN A 44 0.38 3.94 -17.49
N ILE A 45 0.50 2.68 -17.92
CA ILE A 45 1.79 2.01 -18.10
C ILE A 45 2.63 2.77 -19.13
N ARG A 46 2.03 3.22 -20.25
CA ARG A 46 2.73 4.02 -21.27
C ARG A 46 3.22 5.35 -20.72
N LYS A 47 2.37 6.10 -20.00
CA LYS A 47 2.75 7.39 -19.37
C LYS A 47 3.92 7.20 -18.39
N MET A 48 3.82 6.23 -17.48
CA MET A 48 4.88 5.95 -16.51
C MET A 48 6.17 5.47 -17.20
N SER A 49 6.07 4.62 -18.22
CA SER A 49 7.24 4.18 -19.00
C SER A 49 7.92 5.33 -19.75
N ALA A 50 7.16 6.35 -20.12
CA ALA A 50 7.67 7.58 -20.73
C ALA A 50 8.18 8.62 -19.70
N GLY A 51 8.19 8.30 -18.41
CA GLY A 51 8.58 9.23 -17.35
C GLY A 51 7.56 10.33 -17.06
N ILE A 52 6.34 10.19 -17.56
CA ILE A 52 5.23 11.13 -17.36
C ILE A 52 4.48 10.72 -16.09
N PRO A 53 4.42 11.58 -15.06
CA PRO A 53 3.63 11.30 -13.86
C PRO A 53 2.16 11.17 -14.22
N LEU A 54 1.50 10.16 -13.65
CA LEU A 54 0.03 10.07 -13.72
C LEU A 54 -0.60 11.21 -12.92
N ASP A 55 -1.79 11.64 -13.32
CA ASP A 55 -2.61 12.59 -12.56
C ASP A 55 -3.70 11.87 -11.74
N ASP A 56 -4.72 12.61 -11.31
CA ASP A 56 -5.84 12.07 -10.54
C ASP A 56 -6.86 11.35 -11.41
N GLY A 57 -7.09 11.82 -12.64
CA GLY A 57 -8.00 11.20 -13.60
C GLY A 57 -7.46 9.85 -14.05
N ASP A 58 -6.15 9.77 -14.32
CA ASP A 58 -5.45 8.53 -14.64
C ASP A 58 -5.61 7.46 -13.53
N ARG A 59 -5.61 7.88 -12.26
CA ARG A 59 -5.67 6.97 -11.12
C ARG A 59 -7.07 6.61 -10.67
N ALA A 60 -8.09 7.41 -10.98
CA ALA A 60 -9.45 7.21 -10.49
C ALA A 60 -9.99 5.81 -10.81
N GLY A 61 -9.99 5.40 -12.08
CA GLY A 61 -10.47 4.08 -12.50
C GLY A 61 -9.63 2.92 -11.95
N TRP A 62 -8.32 3.13 -11.84
CA TRP A 62 -7.39 2.16 -11.24
C TRP A 62 -7.70 1.92 -9.75
N LEU A 63 -7.92 2.97 -8.96
CA LEU A 63 -8.25 2.84 -7.54
C LEU A 63 -9.59 2.12 -7.32
N VAL A 64 -10.60 2.39 -8.15
CA VAL A 64 -11.87 1.67 -8.13
C VAL A 64 -11.66 0.17 -8.40
N ARG A 65 -10.84 -0.16 -9.40
CA ARG A 65 -10.50 -1.55 -9.72
C ARG A 65 -9.81 -2.26 -8.55
N LEU A 66 -8.90 -1.57 -7.86
CA LEU A 66 -8.23 -2.13 -6.68
C LEU A 66 -9.20 -2.36 -5.52
N GLY A 67 -10.15 -1.44 -5.28
CA GLY A 67 -11.22 -1.64 -4.30
C GLY A 67 -12.05 -2.90 -4.57
N GLN A 68 -12.40 -3.15 -5.83
CA GLN A 68 -13.12 -4.36 -6.25
C GLN A 68 -12.30 -5.63 -6.00
N GLU A 69 -10.98 -5.61 -6.23
CA GLU A 69 -10.10 -6.75 -5.96
C GLU A 69 -9.98 -7.07 -4.47
N LEU A 70 -9.92 -6.04 -3.62
CA LEU A 70 -9.97 -6.21 -2.16
C LEU A 70 -11.27 -6.92 -1.74
N GLN A 71 -12.41 -6.47 -2.27
CA GLN A 71 -13.71 -7.06 -1.97
C GLN A 71 -13.81 -8.52 -2.47
N ALA A 72 -13.45 -8.77 -3.73
CA ALA A 72 -13.52 -10.10 -4.32
C ALA A 72 -12.65 -11.13 -3.57
N THR A 73 -11.44 -10.73 -3.19
CA THR A 73 -10.53 -11.58 -2.41
C THR A 73 -11.09 -11.89 -1.02
N THR A 74 -11.69 -10.88 -0.37
CA THR A 74 -12.33 -11.07 0.94
C THR A 74 -13.55 -11.99 0.84
N GLN A 75 -14.37 -11.85 -0.22
CA GLN A 75 -15.52 -12.73 -0.49
C GLN A 75 -15.11 -14.18 -0.76
N ALA A 76 -13.91 -14.40 -1.30
CA ALA A 76 -13.32 -15.73 -1.44
C ALA A 76 -12.80 -16.33 -0.12
N GLY A 77 -12.94 -15.62 1.01
CA GLY A 77 -12.48 -16.06 2.32
C GLY A 77 -10.99 -15.82 2.58
N GLU A 78 -10.31 -15.08 1.70
CA GLU A 78 -8.88 -14.78 1.81
C GLU A 78 -8.67 -13.36 2.38
N ARG A 79 -7.56 -13.13 3.09
CA ARG A 79 -7.17 -11.78 3.51
C ARG A 79 -6.34 -11.10 2.43
N PRO A 80 -6.83 -10.04 1.75
CA PRO A 80 -6.05 -9.36 0.72
C PRO A 80 -4.94 -8.50 1.34
N ILE A 81 -3.74 -8.62 0.78
CA ILE A 81 -2.57 -7.77 1.04
C ILE A 81 -2.25 -7.04 -0.27
N LEU A 82 -2.71 -5.81 -0.42
CA LEU A 82 -2.56 -5.01 -1.63
C LEU A 82 -1.32 -4.13 -1.55
N THR A 83 -0.46 -4.18 -2.58
CA THR A 83 0.57 -3.15 -2.78
C THR A 83 -0.03 -2.00 -3.58
N CYS A 84 0.03 -0.77 -3.07
CA CYS A 84 -0.51 0.39 -3.78
C CYS A 84 0.20 1.66 -3.32
N SER A 85 0.57 2.56 -4.22
CA SER A 85 1.25 3.80 -3.82
C SER A 85 0.39 4.67 -2.88
N ALA A 86 -0.92 4.79 -3.14
CA ALA A 86 -1.92 5.46 -2.31
C ALA A 86 -1.48 6.82 -1.71
N LEU A 87 -0.78 7.62 -2.52
CA LEU A 87 0.01 8.77 -2.05
C LEU A 87 -0.84 9.93 -1.51
N LYS A 88 -2.04 10.14 -2.06
CA LYS A 88 -2.96 11.21 -1.62
C LYS A 88 -4.05 10.66 -0.71
N ARG A 89 -4.52 11.48 0.22
CA ARG A 89 -5.60 11.12 1.17
C ARG A 89 -6.86 10.65 0.45
N ARG A 90 -7.31 11.38 -0.58
CA ARG A 90 -8.46 10.97 -1.40
C ARG A 90 -8.32 9.58 -2.05
N TYR A 91 -7.09 9.14 -2.35
CA TYR A 91 -6.87 7.81 -2.91
C TYR A 91 -7.07 6.74 -1.83
N ARG A 92 -6.57 7.01 -0.62
CA ARG A 92 -6.78 6.17 0.56
C ARG A 92 -8.25 6.11 0.93
N ASP A 93 -8.93 7.24 0.91
CA ASP A 93 -10.37 7.34 1.21
C ASP A 93 -11.21 6.55 0.18
N THR A 94 -10.89 6.64 -1.12
CA THR A 94 -11.51 5.78 -2.15
C THR A 94 -11.41 4.29 -1.83
N LEU A 95 -10.24 3.84 -1.33
CA LEU A 95 -10.04 2.44 -0.95
C LEU A 95 -10.74 2.09 0.37
N ARG A 96 -10.79 3.01 1.34
CA ARG A 96 -11.54 2.83 2.60
C ARG A 96 -13.04 2.72 2.37
N ASP A 97 -13.58 3.54 1.47
CA ASP A 97 -14.99 3.50 1.10
C ASP A 97 -15.35 2.17 0.43
N ALA A 98 -14.44 1.64 -0.40
CA ALA A 98 -14.60 0.33 -1.01
C ALA A 98 -14.45 -0.83 -0.02
N MET A 99 -13.64 -0.68 1.05
CA MET A 99 -13.36 -1.76 2.00
C MET A 99 -13.36 -1.23 3.44
N PRO A 100 -14.51 -1.26 4.14
CA PRO A 100 -14.57 -0.87 5.54
C PRO A 100 -13.62 -1.67 6.42
N GLY A 101 -12.93 -1.01 7.34
CA GLY A 101 -11.90 -1.64 8.19
C GLY A 101 -10.56 -1.90 7.48
N LEU A 102 -10.33 -1.29 6.31
CA LEU A 102 -9.06 -1.34 5.60
C LEU A 102 -7.92 -0.75 6.43
N VAL A 103 -6.85 -1.53 6.59
CA VAL A 103 -5.62 -1.10 7.23
C VAL A 103 -4.63 -0.56 6.20
N PHE A 104 -3.94 0.52 6.54
CA PHE A 104 -2.80 1.02 5.77
C PHE A 104 -1.50 0.80 6.53
N VAL A 105 -0.53 0.16 5.88
CA VAL A 105 0.87 0.11 6.33
C VAL A 105 1.64 1.09 5.46
N PHE A 106 1.99 2.25 6.02
CA PHE A 106 2.75 3.28 5.32
C PHE A 106 4.24 3.06 5.51
N LEU A 107 4.93 2.70 4.43
CA LEU A 107 6.37 2.56 4.38
C LEU A 107 6.99 3.92 4.10
N GLU A 108 7.43 4.58 5.16
CA GLU A 108 8.06 5.88 5.12
C GLU A 108 9.53 5.72 4.72
N LEU A 109 9.94 6.48 3.71
CA LEU A 109 11.31 6.51 3.21
C LEU A 109 11.65 7.95 2.81
N SER A 110 12.86 8.39 3.12
CA SER A 110 13.36 9.69 2.64
C SER A 110 13.54 9.68 1.11
N PRO A 111 13.51 10.86 0.45
CA PRO A 111 13.84 10.97 -0.96
C PRO A 111 15.21 10.39 -1.33
N ALA A 112 16.24 10.71 -0.52
CA ALA A 112 17.60 10.24 -0.77
C ALA A 112 17.72 8.70 -0.77
N GLU A 113 17.08 8.02 0.19
CA GLU A 113 17.09 6.57 0.29
C GLU A 113 16.25 5.93 -0.83
N ALA A 114 15.10 6.52 -1.17
CA ALA A 114 14.26 6.05 -2.27
C ALA A 114 15.03 6.09 -3.61
N GLU A 115 15.67 7.21 -3.91
CA GLU A 115 16.51 7.36 -5.09
C GLU A 115 17.68 6.36 -5.09
N LYS A 116 18.39 6.22 -3.95
CA LYS A 116 19.49 5.27 -3.82
C LYS A 116 19.03 3.84 -4.14
N ARG A 117 17.87 3.43 -3.63
CA ARG A 117 17.28 2.09 -3.88
C ARG A 117 16.84 1.89 -5.31
N VAL A 118 16.22 2.90 -5.93
CA VAL A 118 15.79 2.81 -7.34
C VAL A 118 17.00 2.74 -8.28
N ARG A 119 18.03 3.57 -8.07
CA ARG A 119 19.27 3.54 -8.87
C ARG A 119 20.02 2.21 -8.78
N ALA A 120 19.94 1.53 -7.63
CA ALA A 120 20.62 0.26 -7.42
C ALA A 120 19.91 -0.95 -8.05
N ARG A 121 18.67 -0.80 -8.56
CA ARG A 121 17.92 -1.90 -9.18
C ARG A 121 18.25 -2.03 -10.67
N PRO A 122 18.87 -3.14 -11.12
CA PRO A 122 19.08 -3.39 -12.55
C PRO A 122 17.73 -3.58 -13.27
N GLY A 123 17.56 -2.99 -14.45
CA GLY A 123 16.46 -3.32 -15.36
C GLY A 123 15.10 -2.66 -15.08
N HIS A 124 14.97 -1.83 -14.05
CA HIS A 124 13.80 -0.95 -13.85
C HIS A 124 14.27 0.51 -13.84
N PHE A 125 14.49 1.08 -15.02
CA PHE A 125 14.83 2.50 -15.13
C PHE A 125 13.58 3.34 -14.91
N MET A 126 13.18 3.52 -13.65
CA MET A 126 12.24 4.57 -13.28
C MET A 126 13.01 5.90 -13.27
N PRO A 127 12.72 6.85 -14.16
CA PRO A 127 13.43 8.12 -14.18
C PRO A 127 13.28 8.86 -12.85
N ALA A 128 14.33 9.55 -12.40
CA ALA A 128 14.36 10.29 -11.14
C ALA A 128 13.18 11.26 -11.00
N SER A 129 12.75 11.86 -12.11
CA SER A 129 11.58 12.75 -12.18
C SER A 129 10.28 12.10 -11.67
N LEU A 130 10.13 10.78 -11.79
CA LEU A 130 8.97 10.07 -11.25
C LEU A 130 9.06 9.92 -9.73
N ILE A 131 10.25 9.78 -9.16
CA ILE A 131 10.43 9.73 -7.70
C ILE A 131 10.05 11.10 -7.12
N ASP A 132 10.56 12.19 -7.70
CA ASP A 132 10.24 13.56 -7.29
C ASP A 132 8.73 13.81 -7.34
N SER A 133 8.08 13.39 -8.44
CA SER A 133 6.63 13.53 -8.59
C SER A 133 5.84 12.75 -7.53
N GLN A 134 6.36 11.61 -7.05
CA GLN A 134 5.70 10.83 -6.01
C GLN A 134 5.82 11.47 -4.64
N PHE A 135 6.99 12.04 -4.30
CA PHE A 135 7.14 12.82 -3.07
C PHE A 135 6.31 14.10 -3.10
N ALA A 136 6.24 14.78 -4.25
CA ALA A 136 5.36 15.94 -4.43
C ALA A 136 3.88 15.59 -4.27
N ALA A 137 3.48 14.37 -4.65
CA ALA A 137 2.11 13.87 -4.49
C ALA A 137 1.83 13.23 -3.12
N LEU A 138 2.84 12.96 -2.29
CA LEU A 138 2.68 12.28 -1.01
C LEU A 138 2.09 13.22 0.03
N GLU A 139 0.82 12.98 0.35
CA GLU A 139 0.16 13.56 1.51
C GLU A 139 0.34 12.59 2.68
N SER A 140 1.07 13.01 3.72
CA SER A 140 1.40 12.16 4.87
C SER A 140 0.15 11.50 5.47
N PRO A 141 0.09 10.16 5.56
CA PRO A 141 -1.07 9.45 6.12
C PRO A 141 -1.01 9.35 7.66
N ARG A 142 0.01 9.93 8.31
CA ARG A 142 0.17 9.89 9.77
C ARG A 142 -1.05 10.53 10.45
N GLY A 143 -1.65 9.81 11.40
CA GLY A 143 -2.84 10.25 12.12
C GLY A 143 -4.16 9.87 11.43
N GLU A 144 -4.14 9.27 10.24
CA GLU A 144 -5.35 8.72 9.64
C GLU A 144 -5.79 7.43 10.35
N PRO A 145 -7.10 7.09 10.35
CA PRO A 145 -7.60 5.86 10.94
C PRO A 145 -6.91 4.62 10.38
N LEU A 146 -6.68 3.63 11.26
CA LEU A 146 -6.12 2.31 10.91
C LEU A 146 -4.86 2.38 10.04
N THR A 147 -4.00 3.38 10.30
CA THR A 147 -2.77 3.60 9.55
C THR A 147 -1.56 3.41 10.45
N LEU A 148 -0.69 2.48 10.08
CA LEU A 148 0.58 2.19 10.72
C LEU A 148 1.75 2.72 9.88
N PRO A 149 2.38 3.84 10.27
CA PRO A 149 3.64 4.28 9.66
C PRO A 149 4.81 3.44 10.16
N LEU A 150 5.67 2.99 9.24
CA LEU A 150 6.89 2.24 9.52
C LEU A 150 8.06 2.80 8.74
N ASP A 151 9.23 2.81 9.37
CA ASP A 151 10.49 3.17 8.71
C ASP A 151 10.93 2.07 7.76
N ALA A 152 10.87 2.34 6.46
CA ALA A 152 11.17 1.38 5.41
C ALA A 152 12.67 1.03 5.29
N THR A 153 13.55 1.63 6.12
CA THR A 153 14.97 1.26 6.21
C THR A 153 15.22 0.02 7.06
N GLN A 154 14.25 -0.39 7.88
CA GLN A 154 14.36 -1.59 8.71
C GLN A 154 14.27 -2.89 7.89
N PRO A 155 14.78 -4.02 8.42
CA PRO A 155 14.66 -5.33 7.79
C PRO A 155 13.21 -5.74 7.51
N VAL A 156 12.98 -6.41 6.38
CA VAL A 156 11.63 -6.81 5.93
C VAL A 156 10.91 -7.66 6.98
N GLU A 157 11.62 -8.59 7.59
CA GLU A 157 11.09 -9.49 8.63
C GLU A 157 10.64 -8.70 9.87
N ALA A 158 11.45 -7.74 10.31
CA ALA A 158 11.13 -6.88 11.46
C ALA A 158 9.90 -6.01 11.19
N LEU A 159 9.76 -5.50 9.96
CA LEU A 159 8.58 -4.74 9.54
C LEU A 159 7.32 -5.62 9.50
N ALA A 160 7.41 -6.81 8.92
CA ALA A 160 6.27 -7.74 8.87
C ALA A 160 5.85 -8.22 10.28
N GLU A 161 6.80 -8.38 11.20
CA GLU A 161 6.53 -8.62 12.62
C GLU A 161 5.84 -7.44 13.30
N ALA A 162 6.28 -6.22 13.04
CA ALA A 162 5.66 -5.02 13.59
C ALA A 162 4.21 -4.89 13.13
N VAL A 163 3.92 -5.17 11.86
CA VAL A 163 2.56 -5.22 11.32
C VAL A 163 1.72 -6.27 12.04
N ASP A 164 2.21 -7.51 12.18
CA ASP A 164 1.50 -8.59 12.87
C ASP A 164 1.18 -8.24 14.34
N ARG A 165 2.16 -7.69 15.08
CA ARG A 165 1.96 -7.23 16.46
C ARG A 165 0.92 -6.11 16.56
N TRP A 166 0.99 -5.13 15.66
CA TRP A 166 0.06 -4.01 15.65
C TRP A 166 -1.37 -4.46 15.32
N LEU A 167 -1.54 -5.35 14.33
CA LEU A 167 -2.85 -5.91 13.98
C LEU A 167 -3.47 -6.68 15.15
N LYS A 168 -2.68 -7.46 15.90
CA LYS A 168 -3.13 -8.16 17.11
C LYS A 168 -3.59 -7.17 18.18
N ALA A 169 -2.82 -6.09 18.40
CA ALA A 169 -3.20 -5.04 19.35
C ALA A 169 -4.49 -4.32 18.92
N CYS A 170 -4.68 -4.05 17.63
CA CYS A 170 -5.94 -3.51 17.11
C CYS A 170 -7.12 -4.47 17.28
N GLY A 171 -6.88 -5.79 17.24
CA GLY A 171 -7.86 -6.84 17.50
C GLY A 171 -8.23 -7.02 18.97
N GLU A 172 -7.34 -6.67 19.91
CA GLU A 172 -7.63 -6.61 21.36
C GLU A 172 -8.24 -5.26 21.79
N LEU A 173 -7.96 -4.19 21.05
CA LEU A 173 -8.57 -2.86 21.26
C LEU A 173 -9.98 -2.72 20.65
N GLY A 174 -10.43 -3.68 19.83
CA GLY A 174 -11.70 -3.62 19.08
C GLY A 174 -12.95 -4.08 19.82
N LEU A 175 -12.85 -4.55 21.08
CA LEU A 175 -14.00 -5.01 21.88
C LEU A 175 -14.33 -4.12 23.09
N ALA A 176 -13.65 -2.99 23.24
CA ALA A 176 -13.89 -2.06 24.31
C ALA A 176 -14.08 -0.64 23.76
N GLN A 177 -15.20 -0.41 23.07
CA GLN A 177 -16.01 0.81 23.17
C GLN A 177 -17.09 0.82 22.09
N THR A 178 -18.27 0.33 22.47
CA THR A 178 -19.57 0.92 22.11
C THR A 178 -20.57 0.32 23.09
N ALA A 179 -20.68 1.00 24.24
CA ALA A 179 -21.87 0.94 25.08
C ALA A 179 -22.99 1.76 24.43
#